data_AF-A0A7C1WL29-F1
#
_entry.id   AF-A0A7C1WL29-F1
#
_cell.length_a   1.000
_cell.length_b   1.000
_cell.length_c   1.000
_cell.angle_alpha   90.00
_cell.angle_beta   90.00
_cell.angle_gamma   90.00
#
_symmetry.space_group_name_H-M   'P 1'
#
loop_
_entity.id
_entity.type
_entity.pdbx_description
1 polymer ?
#
loop_
_entity_poly.entity_id
_entity_poly.type
_entity_poly.pdbx_seq_one_letter_code
_entity_poly.pdbx_strand_id
1 'polypeptide(L)'
;MAGKIIEKIKEDVEEVIKKGKEVPKTVRQKVKETVATALEKTEVTGENIKKLTEEAVKGAVEAVEKAGGKLAEVAHSAATGAIEAISEAGDKTKGLLKDAAAGAVKGLEHALETAKESTKEATEKVKGELREAIRKIKERF
;
A
#
# COMPACT_ATOMS: atom_id res chain seq x y z
N MET A 1 -12.49 -11.67 -6.13
CA MET A 1 -12.41 -10.58 -5.13
C MET A 1 -11.18 -9.69 -5.34
N ALA A 2 -10.03 -10.24 -5.74
CA ALA A 2 -8.77 -9.54 -6.09
C ALA A 2 -8.91 -8.19 -6.85
N GLY A 3 -9.61 -8.15 -8.00
CA GLY A 3 -9.72 -6.92 -8.80
C GLY A 3 -10.45 -5.74 -8.12
N LYS A 4 -11.34 -6.01 -7.16
CA LYS A 4 -12.22 -4.99 -6.58
C LYS A 4 -11.47 -4.04 -5.64
N ILE A 5 -10.39 -4.50 -5.00
CA ILE A 5 -9.60 -3.65 -4.11
C ILE A 5 -8.72 -2.67 -4.89
N ILE A 6 -8.13 -3.15 -5.99
CA ILE A 6 -7.28 -2.35 -6.87
C ILE A 6 -8.10 -1.20 -7.46
N GLU A 7 -9.26 -1.52 -8.05
CA GLU A 7 -10.13 -0.50 -8.66
C GLU A 7 -10.59 0.53 -7.62
N LYS A 8 -10.98 0.07 -6.42
CA LYS A 8 -11.46 0.98 -5.38
C LYS A 8 -10.35 1.94 -4.89
N ILE A 9 -9.17 1.40 -4.61
CA ILE A 9 -8.03 2.23 -4.19
C ILE A 9 -7.62 3.18 -5.31
N LYS A 10 -7.62 2.72 -6.55
CA LYS A 10 -7.29 3.54 -7.70
C LYS A 10 -8.23 4.73 -7.83
N GLU A 11 -9.54 4.52 -7.80
CA GLU A 11 -10.56 5.58 -7.83
C GLU A 11 -10.38 6.58 -6.68
N ASP A 12 -10.25 6.09 -5.45
CA ASP A 12 -10.13 6.93 -4.26
C ASP A 12 -8.83 7.77 -4.31
N VAL A 13 -7.71 7.17 -4.73
CA VAL A 13 -6.43 7.86 -4.84
C VAL A 13 -6.43 8.86 -6.00
N GLU A 14 -7.03 8.53 -7.15
CA GLU A 14 -7.17 9.47 -8.26
C GLU A 14 -7.95 10.72 -7.83
N GLU A 15 -9.05 10.56 -7.10
CA GLU A 15 -9.84 11.67 -6.58
C GLU A 15 -9.04 12.53 -5.60
N VAL A 16 -8.28 11.89 -4.70
CA VAL A 16 -7.41 12.58 -3.73
C VAL A 16 -6.34 13.41 -4.45
N ILE A 17 -5.69 12.84 -5.46
CA ILE A 17 -4.66 13.52 -6.25
C ILE A 17 -5.25 14.72 -6.97
N LYS A 18 -6.41 14.55 -7.64
CA LYS A 18 -7.11 15.64 -8.37
C LYS A 18 -7.52 16.79 -7.44
N LYS A 19 -7.85 16.50 -6.17
CA LYS A 19 -8.16 17.53 -5.16
C LYS A 19 -6.92 18.26 -4.61
N GLY A 20 -5.73 17.66 -4.71
CA GLY A 20 -4.44 18.27 -4.39
C GLY A 20 -4.16 18.59 -2.91
N LYS A 21 -5.10 18.36 -1.98
CA LYS A 21 -4.93 18.66 -0.55
C LYS A 21 -4.50 17.43 0.24
N GLU A 22 -3.41 17.56 1.00
CA GLU A 22 -2.91 16.54 1.94
C GLU A 22 -2.80 15.14 1.30
N VAL A 23 -2.37 15.06 0.02
CA VAL A 23 -2.37 13.83 -0.78
C VAL A 23 -1.76 12.64 -0.02
N PRO A 24 -0.54 12.72 0.57
CA PRO A 24 0.05 11.57 1.25
C PRO A 24 -0.80 11.06 2.42
N LYS A 25 -1.30 11.96 3.27
CA LYS A 25 -2.09 11.61 4.46
C LYS A 25 -3.43 11.00 4.08
N THR A 26 -4.11 11.59 3.09
CA THR A 26 -5.43 11.13 2.64
C THR A 26 -5.33 9.81 1.89
N VAL A 27 -4.31 9.61 1.05
CA VAL A 27 -4.01 8.31 0.40
C VAL A 27 -3.80 7.23 1.45
N ARG A 28 -2.93 7.49 2.44
CA ARG A 28 -2.66 6.54 3.53
C ARG A 28 -3.95 6.13 4.24
N GLN A 29 -4.80 7.09 4.59
CA GLN A 29 -6.07 6.80 5.26
C GLN A 29 -7.02 5.97 4.37
N LYS A 30 -7.20 6.34 3.10
CA LYS A 30 -8.11 5.64 2.18
C LYS A 30 -7.68 4.21 1.90
N VAL A 31 -6.39 4.01 1.69
CA VAL A 31 -5.82 2.67 1.50
C VAL A 31 -5.99 1.85 2.78
N LYS A 32 -5.72 2.41 3.96
CA LYS A 32 -5.93 1.74 5.24
C LYS A 32 -7.38 1.27 5.41
N GLU A 33 -8.36 2.15 5.21
CA GLU A 33 -9.79 1.83 5.32
C GLU A 33 -10.20 0.68 4.38
N THR A 34 -9.72 0.74 3.14
CA THR A 34 -10.07 -0.25 2.11
C THR A 34 -9.41 -1.60 2.38
N VAL A 35 -8.15 -1.61 2.79
CA VAL A 35 -7.42 -2.84 3.16
C VAL A 35 -8.03 -3.46 4.42
N ALA A 36 -8.39 -2.67 5.44
CA ALA A 36 -9.07 -3.18 6.63
C ALA A 36 -10.39 -3.89 6.27
N THR A 37 -11.22 -3.25 5.45
CA THR A 37 -12.49 -3.83 4.97
C THR A 37 -12.28 -5.11 4.17
N ALA A 38 -11.22 -5.17 3.35
CA ALA A 38 -10.90 -6.37 2.58
C ALA A 38 -10.37 -7.50 3.47
N LEU A 39 -9.59 -7.15 4.49
CA LEU A 39 -9.00 -8.09 5.44
C LEU A 39 -10.06 -8.79 6.29
N GLU A 40 -11.14 -8.11 6.68
CA GLU A 40 -12.28 -8.72 7.39
C GLU A 40 -12.94 -9.87 6.61
N LYS A 41 -12.82 -9.86 5.27
CA LYS A 41 -13.45 -10.82 4.36
C LYS A 41 -12.46 -11.84 3.81
N THR A 42 -11.20 -11.75 4.22
CA THR A 42 -10.10 -12.56 3.67
C THR A 42 -9.53 -13.45 4.77
N GLU A 43 -9.21 -14.70 4.42
CA GLU A 43 -8.50 -15.57 5.35
C GLU A 43 -7.11 -15.01 5.66
N VAL A 44 -6.78 -14.91 6.95
CA VAL A 44 -5.52 -14.32 7.42
C VAL A 44 -4.38 -15.32 7.23
N THR A 45 -3.77 -15.30 6.04
CA THR A 45 -2.58 -16.05 5.68
C THR A 45 -1.51 -15.12 5.12
N GLY A 46 -0.23 -15.52 5.19
CA GLY A 46 0.87 -14.70 4.66
C GLY A 46 0.71 -14.39 3.17
N GLU A 47 0.26 -15.36 2.37
CA GLU A 47 0.01 -15.16 0.94
C GLU A 47 -1.11 -14.14 0.68
N ASN A 48 -2.21 -14.22 1.42
CA ASN A 48 -3.32 -13.27 1.28
C ASN A 48 -2.94 -11.87 1.73
N ILE A 49 -2.19 -11.74 2.83
CA ILE A 49 -1.67 -10.45 3.33
C ILE A 49 -0.72 -9.82 2.32
N LYS A 50 0.20 -10.62 1.77
CA LYS A 50 1.12 -10.19 0.71
C LYS A 50 0.32 -9.69 -0.50
N LYS A 51 -0.66 -10.46 -0.96
CA LYS A 51 -1.49 -10.11 -2.12
C LYS A 51 -2.31 -8.84 -1.88
N LEU A 52 -2.99 -8.72 -0.74
CA LEU A 52 -3.76 -7.53 -0.38
C LEU A 52 -2.89 -6.27 -0.40
N THR A 53 -1.67 -6.35 0.14
CA THR A 53 -0.76 -5.22 0.17
C THR A 53 -0.19 -4.88 -1.21
N GLU A 54 0.12 -5.91 -2.01
CA GLU A 54 0.55 -5.78 -3.42
C GLU A 54 -0.53 -5.05 -4.24
N GLU A 55 -1.78 -5.50 -4.12
CA GLU A 55 -2.93 -4.92 -4.84
C GLU A 55 -3.20 -3.48 -4.41
N ALA A 56 -3.06 -3.18 -3.11
CA ALA A 56 -3.24 -1.84 -2.58
C ALA A 56 -2.22 -0.84 -3.12
N VAL A 57 -0.93 -1.21 -3.11
CA VAL A 57 0.12 -0.34 -3.65
C VAL A 57 -0.02 -0.20 -5.16
N LYS A 58 -0.31 -1.29 -5.87
CA LYS A 58 -0.51 -1.27 -7.32
C LYS A 58 -1.64 -0.31 -7.72
N GLY A 59 -2.81 -0.40 -7.08
CA GLY A 59 -3.94 0.50 -7.35
C GLY A 59 -3.61 1.97 -7.11
N ALA A 60 -2.87 2.27 -6.04
CA ALA A 60 -2.47 3.63 -5.72
C ALA A 60 -1.44 4.20 -6.73
N VAL A 61 -0.49 3.38 -7.19
CA VAL A 61 0.50 3.83 -8.19
C VAL A 61 -0.13 4.02 -9.56
N GLU A 62 -1.01 3.11 -10.00
CA GLU A 62 -1.74 3.28 -11.26
C GLU A 62 -2.63 4.54 -11.27
N ALA A 63 -3.10 4.98 -10.10
CA ALA A 63 -3.81 6.26 -9.97
C ALA A 63 -2.90 7.46 -10.23
N VAL A 64 -1.62 7.39 -9.84
CA VAL A 64 -0.63 8.45 -10.10
C VAL A 64 -0.40 8.61 -11.59
N GLU A 65 -0.26 7.51 -12.33
CA GLU A 65 -0.07 7.55 -13.78
C GLU A 65 -1.20 8.28 -14.50
N LYS A 66 -2.44 8.15 -14.00
CA LYS A 66 -3.62 8.77 -14.61
C LYS A 66 -3.88 10.20 -14.14
N ALA A 67 -3.70 10.47 -12.84
CA ALA A 67 -4.09 11.75 -12.23
C ALA A 67 -2.93 12.76 -12.14
N GLY A 68 -1.68 12.30 -12.29
CA GLY A 68 -0.47 13.11 -12.13
C GLY A 68 -0.16 13.37 -10.66
N GLY A 69 0.98 12.88 -10.18
CA GLY A 69 1.37 13.05 -8.78
C GLY A 69 2.77 12.51 -8.51
N LYS A 70 3.20 12.57 -7.25
CA LYS A 70 4.50 12.05 -6.85
C LYS A 70 4.41 10.56 -6.54
N LEU A 71 4.87 9.73 -7.46
CA LEU A 71 4.80 8.26 -7.37
C LEU A 71 5.33 7.75 -6.03
N ALA A 72 6.55 8.14 -5.65
CA ALA A 72 7.17 7.68 -4.41
C ALA A 72 6.36 8.04 -3.16
N GLU A 73 5.77 9.24 -3.09
CA GLU A 73 4.96 9.66 -1.94
C GLU A 73 3.64 8.88 -1.86
N VAL A 74 2.98 8.65 -2.99
CA VAL A 74 1.71 7.90 -3.05
C VAL A 74 1.93 6.41 -2.77
N ALA A 75 2.96 5.81 -3.37
CA ALA A 75 3.34 4.42 -3.13
C ALA A 75 3.67 4.20 -1.64
N HIS A 76 4.49 5.07 -1.06
CA HIS A 76 4.82 4.99 0.37
C HIS A 76 3.57 5.13 1.25
N SER A 77 2.70 6.08 0.94
CA SER A 77 1.47 6.32 1.70
C SER A 77 0.52 5.12 1.64
N ALA A 78 0.36 4.52 0.46
CA ALA A 78 -0.45 3.33 0.26
C ALA A 78 0.12 2.13 1.01
N ALA A 79 1.43 1.90 0.88
CA ALA A 79 2.13 0.83 1.57
C ALA A 79 2.00 0.94 3.10
N THR A 80 2.19 2.16 3.63
CA THR A 80 2.02 2.45 5.06
C THR A 80 0.59 2.21 5.52
N GLY A 81 -0.41 2.73 4.78
CA GLY A 81 -1.81 2.55 5.13
C GLY A 81 -2.24 1.09 5.16
N ALA A 82 -1.79 0.30 4.17
CA ALA A 82 -2.06 -1.12 4.12
C ALA A 82 -1.43 -1.88 5.31
N ILE A 83 -0.17 -1.60 5.62
CA ILE A 83 0.53 -2.25 6.75
C ILE A 83 -0.08 -1.87 8.09
N GLU A 84 -0.55 -0.64 8.25
CA GLU A 84 -1.24 -0.23 9.45
C GLU A 84 -2.58 -0.93 9.60
N ALA A 85 -3.36 -1.06 8.53
CA ALA A 85 -4.59 -1.85 8.56
C ALA A 85 -4.31 -3.29 9.01
N ILE A 86 -3.25 -3.90 8.48
CA ILE A 86 -2.84 -5.26 8.84
C ILE A 86 -2.38 -5.32 10.29
N SER A 87 -1.57 -4.38 10.75
CA SER A 87 -1.08 -4.33 12.13
C SER A 87 -2.20 -4.12 13.15
N GLU A 88 -3.24 -3.37 12.81
CA GLU A 88 -4.36 -3.04 13.68
C GLU A 88 -5.44 -4.14 13.70
N ALA A 89 -5.44 -5.05 12.73
CA ALA A 89 -6.42 -6.13 12.64
C ALA A 89 -6.25 -7.26 13.68
N GLY A 90 -5.16 -7.24 14.46
CA GLY A 90 -4.96 -8.13 15.62
C GLY A 90 -3.62 -8.88 15.63
N ASP A 91 -3.42 -9.74 16.62
CA ASP A 91 -2.10 -10.36 16.84
C ASP A 91 -1.71 -11.38 15.77
N LYS A 92 -2.69 -12.08 15.17
CA LYS A 92 -2.41 -13.03 14.07
C LYS A 92 -1.80 -12.34 12.85
N THR A 93 -2.27 -11.14 12.50
CA THR A 93 -1.77 -10.38 11.34
C THR A 93 -0.45 -9.68 11.63
N LYS A 94 -0.12 -9.38 12.90
CA LYS A 94 1.21 -8.84 13.29
C LYS A 94 2.36 -9.79 12.93
N GLY A 95 2.14 -11.10 13.04
CA GLY A 95 3.10 -12.11 12.59
C GLY A 95 3.40 -12.05 11.09
N LEU A 96 2.50 -11.44 10.30
CA LEU A 96 2.51 -11.40 8.84
C LEU A 96 2.94 -10.02 8.29
N LEU A 97 3.45 -9.11 9.13
CA LEU A 97 3.92 -7.80 8.70
C LEU A 97 5.07 -7.88 7.69
N LYS A 98 5.88 -8.96 7.76
CA LYS A 98 6.92 -9.24 6.76
C LYS A 98 6.30 -9.54 5.39
N ASP A 99 5.22 -10.32 5.36
CA ASP A 99 4.49 -10.63 4.13
C ASP A 99 3.81 -9.39 3.56
N ALA A 100 3.25 -8.54 4.43
CA ALA A 100 2.70 -7.26 4.04
C ALA A 100 3.74 -6.37 3.34
N ALA A 101 4.91 -6.19 3.95
CA ALA A 101 5.98 -5.41 3.30
C ALA A 101 6.50 -6.06 2.02
N ALA A 102 6.60 -7.38 1.95
CA ALA A 102 6.95 -8.07 0.71
C ALA A 102 5.91 -7.81 -0.39
N GLY A 103 4.63 -7.75 -0.01
CA GLY A 103 3.53 -7.38 -0.89
C GLY A 103 3.64 -5.95 -1.39
N ALA A 104 3.86 -4.99 -0.48
CA ALA A 104 4.03 -3.59 -0.83
C ALA A 104 5.16 -3.36 -1.84
N VAL A 105 6.31 -3.99 -1.60
CA VAL A 105 7.46 -3.94 -2.52
C VAL A 105 7.09 -4.50 -3.89
N LYS A 106 6.45 -5.67 -3.92
CA LYS A 106 6.05 -6.31 -5.17
C LYS A 106 5.00 -5.50 -5.94
N GLY A 107 4.07 -4.86 -5.23
CA GLY A 107 3.06 -3.98 -5.83
C GLY A 107 3.69 -2.75 -6.48
N LEU A 108 4.70 -2.18 -5.83
CA LEU A 108 5.49 -1.10 -6.40
C LEU A 108 6.31 -1.55 -7.61
N GLU A 109 7.00 -2.68 -7.52
CA GLU A 109 7.80 -3.24 -8.63
C GLU A 109 6.93 -3.46 -9.88
N HIS A 110 5.78 -4.15 -9.74
CA HIS A 110 4.84 -4.35 -10.83
C HIS A 110 4.30 -3.03 -11.43
N ALA A 111 4.02 -2.04 -10.58
CA ALA A 111 3.49 -0.77 -11.05
C ALA A 111 4.57 0.07 -11.77
N LEU A 112 5.83 0.03 -11.31
CA LEU A 112 6.95 0.71 -11.96
C LEU A 112 7.34 0.08 -13.30
N GLU A 113 7.23 -1.25 -13.43
CA GLU A 113 7.37 -1.92 -14.74
C GLU A 113 6.32 -1.40 -15.74
N THR A 114 5.11 -1.13 -15.26
CA THR A 114 4.00 -0.62 -16.08
C THR A 114 4.20 0.86 -16.45
N ALA A 115 4.71 1.67 -15.52
CA ALA A 115 4.89 3.11 -15.68
C ALA A 115 6.05 3.55 -16.59
N LYS A 116 6.83 2.60 -17.17
CA LYS A 116 8.07 2.85 -17.94
C LYS A 116 9.12 3.72 -17.22
N GLU A 117 8.93 3.97 -15.93
CA GLU A 117 9.84 4.73 -15.08
C GLU A 117 10.49 3.73 -14.12
N SER A 118 11.58 3.11 -14.55
CA SER A 118 12.34 2.20 -13.70
C SER A 118 13.26 2.98 -12.76
N THR A 119 12.69 3.81 -11.88
CA THR A 119 13.49 4.51 -10.86
C THR A 119 13.74 3.58 -9.68
N LYS A 120 14.90 2.91 -9.70
CA LYS A 120 15.45 2.14 -8.57
C LYS A 120 15.40 2.91 -7.24
N GLU A 121 15.52 4.24 -7.32
CA GLU A 121 15.41 5.15 -6.19
C GLU A 121 14.05 5.11 -5.47
N ALA A 122 12.93 5.07 -6.22
CA ALA A 122 11.60 4.99 -5.63
C ALA A 122 11.41 3.67 -4.86
N THR A 123 11.87 2.56 -5.45
CA THR A 123 11.82 1.24 -4.81
C THR A 123 12.67 1.17 -3.55
N GLU A 124 13.91 1.68 -3.59
CA GLU A 124 14.79 1.68 -2.43
C GLU A 124 14.27 2.58 -1.32
N LYS A 125 13.71 3.75 -1.65
CA LYS A 125 13.09 4.64 -0.68
C LYS A 125 11.90 3.97 0.01
N VAL A 126 10.97 3.40 -0.75
CA VAL A 126 9.81 2.70 -0.19
C VAL A 126 10.24 1.49 0.64
N LYS A 127 11.25 0.72 0.22
CA LYS A 127 11.85 -0.36 1.03
C LYS A 127 12.41 0.15 2.36
N GLY A 128 13.15 1.26 2.35
CA GLY A 128 13.73 1.86 3.55
C GLY A 128 12.65 2.29 4.54
N GLU A 129 11.65 3.02 4.06
CA GLU A 129 10.55 3.50 4.90
C GLU A 129 9.66 2.36 5.42
N LEU A 130 9.44 1.31 4.62
CA LEU A 130 8.75 0.08 5.04
C LEU A 130 9.48 -0.64 6.17
N ARG A 131 10.81 -0.73 6.10
CA ARG A 131 11.63 -1.35 7.16
C ARG A 131 11.51 -0.56 8.45
N GLU A 132 11.54 0.77 8.38
CA GLU A 132 11.33 1.65 9.53
C GLU A 132 9.92 1.51 10.11
N ALA A 133 8.89 1.45 9.26
CA ALA A 133 7.51 1.25 9.70
C ALA A 133 7.34 -0.08 10.46
N ILE A 134 7.88 -1.17 9.92
CA ILE A 134 7.87 -2.48 10.59
C ILE A 134 8.64 -2.42 11.92
N ARG A 135 9.80 -1.75 11.95
CA ARG A 135 10.59 -1.60 13.19
C ARG A 135 9.76 -0.88 14.26
N LYS A 136 9.19 0.28 13.92
CA LYS A 136 8.35 1.07 14.84
C LYS A 136 7.13 0.30 15.33
N ILE A 137 6.51 -0.50 14.48
CA ILE A 137 5.38 -1.35 14.88
C ILE A 137 5.86 -2.41 15.88
N LYS A 138 7.02 -3.02 15.66
CA LYS A 138 7.59 -3.99 16.62
C LYS A 138 7.99 -3.38 17.95
N GLU A 139 8.53 -2.15 17.95
CA GLU A 139 8.94 -1.44 19.17
C GLU A 139 7.75 -0.97 20.03
N ARG A 140 6.53 -0.98 19.49
CA ARG A 140 5.31 -0.65 20.23
C ARG A 140 4.75 -1.82 21.07
N PHE A 141 5.44 -2.95 21.08
CA PHE A 141 5.08 -4.17 21.83
C PHE A 141 6.33 -4.80 22.46
#